data_AF-A0A7S2B0C3-F1
#
_entry.id   AF-A0A7S2B0C3-F1
#
_cell.length_a   1.000
_cell.length_b   1.000
_cell.length_c   1.000
_cell.angle_alpha   90.00
_cell.angle_beta   90.00
_cell.angle_gamma   90.00
#
_symmetry.space_group_name_H-M   'P 1'
#
loop_
_entity.id
_entity.type
_entity.pdbx_description
1 polymer ?
#
loop_
_entity_poly.entity_id
_entity_poly.type
_entity_poly.pdbx_seq_one_letter_code
_entity_poly.pdbx_strand_id
1 'polypeptide(L)'
;ETPRTRVSVLTPYIDAVHNDNVAQLQAAGVDVVTSMNLGFSVDAMTSAASRDYITECADALLGDGGHTDVVFIGCSAFRAMAPGYITELERHLSDRTQRSVAVVTSMQAFFWHMLRSAGIDDRIDDYGVLFRTH
;
A
#
# COMPACT_ATOMS: atom_id res chain seq x y z
N GLU A 1 19.62 -0.19 17.77
CA GLU A 1 18.58 -0.93 17.02
C GLU A 1 18.35 -0.21 15.71
N THR A 2 18.28 -0.93 14.58
CA THR A 2 17.95 -0.31 13.29
C THR A 2 16.48 0.10 13.32
N PRO A 3 16.12 1.35 12.98
CA PRO A 3 14.72 1.77 12.98
C PRO A 3 13.90 0.88 12.04
N ARG A 4 12.80 0.31 12.54
CA ARG A 4 11.86 -0.49 11.73
C ARG A 4 10.99 0.45 10.90
N THR A 5 10.79 0.11 9.63
CA THR A 5 9.85 0.80 8.75
C THR A 5 8.42 0.48 9.21
N ARG A 6 7.66 1.51 9.60
CA ARG A 6 6.28 1.36 10.06
C ARG A 6 5.33 1.32 8.89
N VAL A 7 4.54 0.26 8.83
CA VAL A 7 3.65 -0.04 7.71
C VAL A 7 2.21 0.02 8.17
N SER A 8 1.41 0.76 7.42
CA SER A 8 -0.05 0.83 7.58
C SER A 8 -0.72 0.02 6.48
N VAL A 9 -1.61 -0.90 6.84
CA VAL A 9 -2.13 -1.90 5.90
C VAL A 9 -3.60 -1.63 5.56
N LEU A 10 -3.89 -1.44 4.27
CA LEU A 10 -5.24 -1.35 3.72
C LEU A 10 -5.54 -2.60 2.88
N THR A 11 -6.66 -3.27 3.16
CA THR A 11 -7.14 -4.37 2.30
C THR A 11 -8.65 -4.24 2.05
N PRO A 12 -9.17 -4.67 0.90
CA PRO A 12 -10.60 -4.57 0.63
C PRO A 12 -11.44 -5.61 1.37
N TYR A 13 -10.85 -6.73 1.80
CA TYR A 13 -11.58 -7.94 2.19
C TYR A 13 -12.22 -7.89 3.58
N ILE A 14 -13.02 -8.91 3.89
CA ILE A 14 -13.53 -9.22 5.22
C ILE A 14 -12.42 -9.43 6.26
N ASP A 15 -12.78 -9.26 7.55
CA ASP A 15 -11.88 -9.38 8.70
C ASP A 15 -11.02 -10.64 8.70
N ALA A 16 -11.60 -11.81 8.38
CA ALA A 16 -10.86 -13.06 8.39
C ALA A 16 -9.63 -13.01 7.46
N VAL A 17 -9.82 -12.56 6.22
CA VAL A 17 -8.75 -12.46 5.22
C VAL A 17 -7.78 -11.32 5.54
N HIS A 18 -8.30 -10.20 6.03
CA HIS A 18 -7.47 -9.07 6.46
C HIS A 18 -6.51 -9.47 7.59
N ASN A 19 -7.04 -10.12 8.63
CA ASN A 19 -6.29 -10.53 9.81
C ASN A 19 -5.20 -11.54 9.45
N ASP A 20 -5.51 -12.50 8.55
CA ASP A 20 -4.51 -13.45 8.05
C ASP A 20 -3.37 -12.74 7.32
N ASN A 21 -3.66 -11.75 6.47
CA ASN A 21 -2.64 -10.97 5.77
C ASN A 21 -1.77 -10.15 6.74
N VAL A 22 -2.37 -9.50 7.73
CA VAL A 22 -1.64 -8.74 8.75
C VAL A 22 -0.73 -9.66 9.56
N ALA A 23 -1.23 -10.83 9.97
CA ALA A 23 -0.45 -11.82 10.70
C ALA A 23 0.74 -12.34 9.88
N GLN A 24 0.56 -12.57 8.58
CA GLN A 24 1.66 -12.96 7.67
C GLN A 24 2.73 -11.87 7.55
N LEU A 25 2.34 -10.60 7.40
CA LEU A 25 3.28 -9.47 7.35
C LEU A 25 4.08 -9.36 8.65
N GLN A 26 3.40 -9.44 9.80
CA GLN A 26 4.05 -9.39 11.11
C GLN A 26 5.00 -10.58 11.33
N ALA A 27 4.61 -11.79 10.92
CA ALA A 27 5.46 -12.98 10.97
C ALA A 27 6.71 -12.85 10.08
N ALA A 28 6.61 -12.11 8.98
CA ALA A 28 7.74 -11.75 8.12
C ALA A 28 8.61 -10.60 8.69
N GLY A 29 8.28 -10.08 9.88
CA GLY A 29 9.04 -9.04 10.56
C GLY A 29 8.63 -7.60 10.22
N VAL A 30 7.55 -7.41 9.47
CA VAL A 30 7.01 -6.08 9.15
C VAL A 30 6.39 -5.45 10.40
N ASP A 31 6.72 -4.20 10.67
CA ASP A 31 6.16 -3.42 11.78
C ASP A 31 4.82 -2.81 11.37
N VAL A 32 3.74 -3.59 11.48
CA VAL A 32 2.39 -3.11 11.17
C VAL A 32 1.86 -2.24 12.31
N VAL A 33 1.74 -0.93 12.09
CA VAL A 33 1.35 0.04 13.11
C VAL A 33 -0.13 0.39 13.14
N THR A 34 -0.81 0.26 12.00
CA THR A 34 -2.27 0.35 11.90
C THR A 34 -2.74 -0.47 10.71
N SER A 35 -3.97 -0.96 10.76
CA SER A 35 -4.56 -1.70 9.65
C SER A 35 -6.06 -1.43 9.57
N MET A 36 -6.57 -1.37 8.34
CA MET A 36 -7.98 -1.17 8.05
C MET A 36 -8.40 -2.09 6.92
N ASN A 37 -9.62 -2.58 7.00
CA ASN A 37 -10.26 -3.29 5.90
C ASN A 37 -11.62 -2.70 5.53
N LEU A 38 -12.11 -3.04 4.33
CA LEU A 38 -13.36 -2.51 3.78
C LEU A 38 -14.52 -3.50 3.89
N GLY A 39 -14.28 -4.72 4.39
CA GLY A 39 -15.31 -5.71 4.60
C GLY A 39 -15.91 -6.31 3.32
N PHE A 40 -15.27 -6.15 2.16
CA PHE A 40 -15.81 -6.66 0.91
C PHE A 40 -15.76 -8.19 0.86
N SER A 41 -16.94 -8.80 0.75
CA SER A 41 -17.11 -10.25 0.68
C SER A 41 -17.13 -10.80 -0.75
N VAL A 42 -17.20 -9.94 -1.78
CA VAL A 42 -17.18 -10.35 -3.19
C VAL A 42 -16.26 -9.46 -4.03
N ASP A 43 -15.57 -10.08 -5.00
CA ASP A 43 -14.56 -9.42 -5.84
C ASP A 43 -15.09 -8.27 -6.68
N ALA A 44 -16.37 -8.30 -7.04
CA ALA A 44 -17.02 -7.23 -7.79
C ALA A 44 -17.00 -5.90 -7.03
N MET A 45 -17.14 -5.92 -5.69
CA MET A 45 -17.05 -4.71 -4.86
C MET A 45 -15.62 -4.15 -4.88
N THR A 46 -14.64 -5.03 -4.73
CA THR A 46 -13.22 -4.69 -4.79
C THR A 46 -12.83 -4.04 -6.13
N SER A 47 -13.31 -4.61 -7.23
CA SER A 47 -12.98 -4.16 -8.58
C SER A 47 -13.70 -2.86 -8.97
N ALA A 48 -14.81 -2.56 -8.31
CA ALA A 48 -15.63 -1.36 -8.52
C ALA A 48 -15.16 -0.16 -7.70
N ALA A 49 -14.27 -0.35 -6.72
CA ALA A 49 -13.72 0.73 -5.92
C ALA A 49 -13.04 1.78 -6.82
N SER A 50 -13.50 3.03 -6.72
CA SER A 50 -12.91 4.14 -7.44
C SER A 50 -11.57 4.53 -6.81
N ARG A 51 -10.72 5.20 -7.58
CA ARG A 51 -9.44 5.73 -7.08
C ARG A 51 -9.65 6.73 -5.96
N ASP A 52 -10.67 7.59 -6.06
CA ASP A 52 -11.00 8.57 -5.03
C ASP A 52 -11.38 7.87 -3.73
N TYR A 53 -12.20 6.81 -3.80
CA TYR A 53 -12.56 6.01 -2.63
C TYR A 53 -11.35 5.32 -1.99
N ILE A 54 -10.42 4.80 -2.80
CA ILE A 54 -9.17 4.22 -2.29
C ILE A 54 -8.33 5.28 -1.58
N THR A 55 -8.24 6.49 -2.14
CA THR A 55 -7.53 7.62 -1.54
C THR A 55 -8.16 8.00 -0.19
N GLU A 56 -9.49 8.13 -0.12
CA GLU A 56 -10.22 8.40 1.12
C GLU A 56 -9.97 7.32 2.18
N CYS A 57 -9.96 6.05 1.77
CA CYS A 57 -9.66 4.94 2.69
C CYS A 57 -8.21 4.99 3.19
N ALA A 58 -7.25 5.28 2.31
CA ALA A 58 -5.84 5.41 2.70
C ALA A 58 -5.61 6.59 3.64
N ASP A 59 -6.33 7.70 3.43
CA ASP A 59 -6.34 8.84 4.34
C ASP A 59 -6.92 8.45 5.72
N ALA A 60 -8.12 7.86 5.74
CA ALA A 60 -8.80 7.42 6.95
C ALA A 60 -7.96 6.42 7.78
N LEU A 61 -7.23 5.51 7.11
CA LEU A 61 -6.32 4.56 7.75
C LEU A 61 -5.26 5.25 8.62
N LEU A 62 -4.74 6.39 8.16
CA LEU A 62 -3.69 7.12 8.86
C LEU A 62 -4.23 8.00 10.00
N GLY A 63 -5.50 8.40 9.93
CA GLY A 63 -6.17 9.25 10.92
C GLY A 63 -5.39 10.54 11.22
N ASP A 64 -5.47 10.99 12.48
CA ASP A 64 -4.95 12.30 12.94
C ASP A 64 -3.52 12.26 13.51
N GLY A 65 -2.82 11.11 13.58
CA GLY A 65 -1.53 11.12 14.30
C GLY A 65 -0.67 9.86 14.36
N GLY A 66 -0.95 8.82 13.57
CA GLY A 66 -0.06 7.66 13.50
C GLY A 66 1.17 7.93 12.64
N HIS A 67 2.38 7.70 13.16
CA HIS A 67 3.58 7.77 12.30
C HIS A 67 3.61 6.51 11.41
N THR A 68 3.33 6.72 10.13
CA THR A 68 3.47 5.72 9.06
C THR A 68 4.60 6.13 8.12
N ASP A 69 5.47 5.18 7.78
CA ASP A 69 6.50 5.38 6.76
C ASP A 69 6.01 4.85 5.39
N VAL A 70 5.20 3.78 5.40
CA VAL A 70 4.65 3.14 4.20
C VAL A 70 3.16 2.79 4.38
N VAL A 71 2.32 3.15 3.41
CA VAL A 71 0.99 2.55 3.26
C VAL A 71 1.07 1.38 2.30
N PHE A 72 0.76 0.18 2.79
CA PHE A 72 0.62 -1.01 2.00
C PHE A 72 -0.84 -1.23 1.60
N ILE A 73 -1.11 -1.31 0.30
CA ILE A 73 -2.45 -1.60 -0.24
C ILE A 73 -2.44 -3.04 -0.79
N GLY A 74 -3.04 -3.95 -0.03
CA GLY A 74 -3.06 -5.37 -0.33
C GLY A 74 -4.31 -5.79 -1.08
N CYS A 75 -4.21 -6.01 -2.39
CA CYS A 75 -5.14 -6.74 -3.27
C CYS A 75 -4.82 -6.44 -4.75
N SER A 76 -4.80 -7.46 -5.61
CA SER A 76 -4.62 -7.29 -7.05
C SER A 76 -5.83 -6.64 -7.75
N ALA A 77 -7.05 -6.91 -7.27
CA ALA A 77 -8.30 -6.42 -7.83
C ALA A 77 -8.65 -4.98 -7.41
N PHE A 78 -7.91 -4.38 -6.48
CA PHE A 78 -8.17 -3.00 -5.99
C PHE A 78 -7.65 -1.92 -6.96
N ARG A 79 -7.08 -2.31 -8.11
CA ARG A 79 -6.70 -1.46 -9.26
C ARG A 79 -5.90 -0.19 -8.91
N ALA A 80 -5.16 -0.22 -7.81
CA ALA A 80 -4.31 0.87 -7.34
C ALA A 80 -3.02 1.02 -8.16
N MET A 81 -2.65 0.05 -9.00
CA MET A 81 -1.48 0.16 -9.88
C MET A 81 -1.85 0.77 -11.24
N ALA A 82 -2.30 2.02 -11.22
CA ALA A 82 -2.52 2.81 -12.43
C ALA A 82 -1.39 3.86 -12.60
N PRO A 83 -0.96 4.17 -13.85
CA PRO A 83 0.03 5.21 -14.09
C PRO A 83 -0.37 6.53 -13.42
N GLY A 84 0.55 7.10 -12.64
CA GLY A 84 0.43 8.37 -11.94
C GLY A 84 -0.34 8.28 -10.62
N TYR A 85 -1.21 7.29 -10.44
CA TYR A 85 -2.08 7.22 -9.26
C TYR A 85 -1.30 6.95 -7.95
N ILE A 86 -0.36 6.01 -7.96
CA ILE A 86 0.46 5.73 -6.76
C ILE A 86 1.27 6.97 -6.38
N THR A 87 1.90 7.63 -7.35
CA THR A 87 2.67 8.86 -7.12
C THR A 87 1.79 9.98 -6.55
N GLU A 88 0.58 10.16 -7.08
CA GLU A 88 -0.36 11.16 -6.58
C GLU A 88 -0.84 10.84 -5.16
N LEU A 89 -1.07 9.56 -4.86
CA LEU A 89 -1.44 9.13 -3.51
C LEU A 89 -0.29 9.33 -2.52
N GLU A 90 0.94 8.98 -2.88
CA GLU A 90 2.16 9.28 -2.09
C GLU A 90 2.24 10.77 -1.76
N ARG A 91 2.05 11.63 -2.76
CA ARG A 91 2.07 13.09 -2.60
C ARG A 91 0.95 13.55 -1.68
N HIS A 92 -0.29 13.12 -1.92
CA HIS A 92 -1.45 13.47 -1.12
C HIS A 92 -1.26 13.11 0.36
N LEU A 93 -0.86 11.86 0.65
CA LEU A 93 -0.65 11.40 2.02
C LEU A 93 0.54 12.10 2.68
N SER A 94 1.59 12.39 1.91
CA SER A 94 2.76 13.10 2.42
C SER A 94 2.45 14.56 2.76
N ASP A 95 1.74 15.26 1.88
CA ASP A 95 1.28 16.64 2.09
C ASP A 95 0.36 16.70 3.31
N ARG A 96 -0.59 15.77 3.43
CA ARG A 96 -1.52 15.74 4.56
C ARG A 96 -0.85 15.46 5.90
N THR A 97 0.09 14.51 5.94
CA THR A 97 0.81 14.14 7.18
C THR A 97 2.00 15.03 7.50
N GLN A 98 2.40 15.90 6.57
CA GLN A 98 3.63 16.69 6.62
C GLN A 98 4.90 15.81 6.83
N ARG A 99 4.88 14.59 6.29
CA ARG A 99 5.92 13.56 6.40
C ARG A 99 6.01 12.78 5.10
N SER A 100 7.16 12.20 4.79
CA SER A 100 7.26 11.32 3.61
C SER A 100 6.52 10.00 3.90
N VAL A 101 5.50 9.70 3.11
CA VAL A 101 4.76 8.44 3.14
C VAL A 101 4.84 7.80 1.76
N ALA A 102 5.47 6.63 1.69
CA ALA A 102 5.49 5.83 0.47
C ALA A 102 4.21 4.99 0.35
N VAL A 103 3.83 4.63 -0.87
CA VAL A 103 2.72 3.72 -1.13
C VAL A 103 3.26 2.50 -1.85
N VAL A 104 2.95 1.32 -1.30
CA VAL A 104 3.30 0.02 -1.89
C VAL A 104 2.03 -0.78 -2.12
N THR A 105 1.76 -1.19 -3.35
CA THR A 105 0.66 -2.12 -3.66
C THR A 105 1.18 -3.54 -3.80
N SER A 106 0.31 -4.55 -3.59
CA SER A 106 0.71 -5.95 -3.80
C SER A 106 1.19 -6.23 -5.22
N MET A 107 0.54 -5.66 -6.24
CA MET A 107 0.95 -5.82 -7.64
C MET A 107 2.27 -5.11 -7.95
N GLN A 108 2.44 -3.89 -7.43
CA GLN A 108 3.67 -3.10 -7.60
C GLN A 108 4.87 -3.84 -6.98
N ALA A 109 4.72 -4.34 -5.74
CA ALA A 109 5.76 -5.11 -5.06
C ALA A 109 6.11 -6.41 -5.79
N PHE A 110 5.10 -7.12 -6.30
CA PHE A 110 5.29 -8.34 -7.07
C PHE A 110 6.09 -8.08 -8.36
N PHE A 111 5.67 -7.11 -9.18
CA PHE A 111 6.37 -6.77 -10.41
C PHE A 111 7.78 -6.23 -10.15
N TRP A 112 7.94 -5.38 -9.14
CA TRP A 112 9.25 -4.89 -8.72
C TRP A 112 10.18 -6.06 -8.39
N HIS A 113 9.72 -7.01 -7.56
CA HIS A 113 10.51 -8.18 -7.18
C HIS A 113 10.88 -9.05 -8.39
N MET A 114 9.96 -9.24 -9.34
CA MET A 114 10.24 -9.96 -10.59
C MET A 114 11.35 -9.30 -11.41
N LEU A 115 11.29 -7.98 -11.60
CA LEU A 115 12.32 -7.24 -12.36
C LEU A 115 13.69 -7.31 -11.68
N ARG A 116 13.75 -7.12 -10.35
CA ARG A 116 14.99 -7.25 -9.58
C ARG A 116 15.57 -8.64 -9.68
N SER A 117 14.73 -9.67 -9.58
CA SER A 117 15.14 -11.07 -9.68
C SER A 117 15.67 -11.43 -11.08
N ALA A 118 15.23 -10.71 -12.11
CA ALA A 118 15.72 -10.84 -13.48
C ALA A 118 16.96 -9.97 -13.78
N GLY A 119 17.44 -9.17 -12.82
CA GLY A 119 18.58 -8.27 -12.99
C GLY A 119 18.29 -7.02 -13.85
N ILE A 120 17.02 -6.62 -13.97
CA ILE A 120 16.61 -5.50 -14.82
C ILE A 120 16.48 -4.23 -13.98
N ASP A 121 17.52 -3.43 -13.74
CA ASP A 121 17.53 -2.24 -12.84
C ASP A 121 16.90 -0.95 -13.40
N ASP A 122 15.91 -1.10 -14.28
CA ASP A 122 15.19 0.03 -14.85
C ASP A 122 14.37 0.78 -13.80
N ARG A 123 14.52 2.10 -13.78
CA ARG A 123 13.69 3.02 -13.00
C ARG A 123 12.44 3.36 -13.79
N ILE A 124 11.28 3.10 -13.20
CA ILE A 124 9.98 3.30 -13.86
C ILE A 124 9.24 4.43 -13.17
N ASP A 125 8.99 5.50 -13.91
CA ASP A 125 8.20 6.64 -13.44
C ASP A 125 6.72 6.29 -13.31
N ASP A 126 5.95 7.14 -12.64
CA ASP A 126 4.49 7.03 -12.50
C ASP A 126 3.95 5.81 -11.73
N TYR A 127 4.80 4.95 -11.16
CA TYR A 127 4.41 3.81 -10.32
C TYR A 127 4.93 3.91 -8.88
N GLY A 128 5.04 5.12 -8.34
CA GLY A 128 5.46 5.36 -6.96
C GLY A 128 6.97 5.19 -6.71
N VAL A 129 7.39 5.46 -5.48
CA VAL A 129 8.81 5.54 -5.11
C VAL A 129 9.54 4.19 -5.22
N LEU A 130 8.85 3.07 -4.99
CA LEU A 130 9.44 1.72 -5.08
C LEU A 130 10.11 1.45 -6.44
N PHE A 131 9.47 1.88 -7.53
CA PHE A 131 10.01 1.70 -8.88
C PHE A 131 11.06 2.75 -9.27
N ARG A 132 11.12 3.90 -8.57
CA ARG A 132 12.09 4.97 -8.85
C ARG A 132 13.41 4.81 -8.10
N THR A 133 13.37 4.25 -6.90
CA THR A 133 14.52 4.15 -5.99
C THR A 133 14.74 2.69 -5.57
N HIS A 134 15.53 1.95 -6.35
CA HIS A 134 16.00 0.61 -6.02
C HIS A 134 17.45 0.43 -6.46
#